data_AF-A0A1R2BJV6-F1
#
_entry.id   AF-A0A1R2BJV6-F1
#
_cell.length_a   1.000
_cell.length_b   1.000
_cell.length_c   1.000
_cell.angle_alpha   90.00
_cell.angle_beta   90.00
_cell.angle_gamma   90.00
#
_symmetry.space_group_name_H-M   'P 1'
#
loop_
_entity.id
_entity.type
_entity.pdbx_description
1 polymer ?
#
loop_
_entity_poly.entity_id
_entity_poly.type
_entity_poly.pdbx_seq_one_letter_code
_entity_poly.pdbx_strand_id
1 'polypeptide(L)'
;MRSGIFSSSSSAVSSGRPTSEKYGYAQSNPGGFHQSNFSLSMITPLKNPTHKDSCHICNCSFSLINKKLICKGCGEPMCYMHSSLLDRFNLERICDVCMRQILVKQAEDEIAEVKQRCSGELSFSVLEREEKTRLINKALGRLRKLRIEKKDLIEKFKKEEEKSKKSLQLVSDEVKKIQEEIDEYRKQLEVQKKEEHHNWERMKMTVEDQNALLHEVSKKEVLNYELESNVDNRTKDAQQCLELNVLKKQLCIICNNALAKSLPHMFDEISPQKKSKSQRLQEITKDVCKCSLF
;
A
#
# COMPACT_ATOMS: atom_id res chain seq x y z
N MET A 1 11.20 16.25 -31.16
CA MET A 1 10.62 17.59 -31.29
C MET A 1 9.19 17.59 -30.75
N ARG A 2 8.97 18.10 -29.54
CA ARG A 2 7.71 18.72 -29.10
C ARG A 2 7.97 19.35 -27.72
N SER A 3 7.80 20.66 -27.70
CA SER A 3 8.10 21.57 -26.60
C SER A 3 6.92 21.61 -25.63
N GLY A 4 7.19 21.45 -24.34
CA GLY A 4 6.26 21.71 -23.25
C GLY A 4 6.71 22.93 -22.48
N ILE A 5 6.04 24.05 -22.71
CA ILE A 5 6.23 25.34 -22.06
C ILE A 5 5.44 25.29 -20.74
N PHE A 6 6.11 25.42 -19.59
CA PHE A 6 5.45 25.73 -18.33
C PHE A 6 5.87 27.11 -17.85
N SER A 7 4.89 28.00 -17.89
CA SER A 7 4.89 29.35 -17.34
C SER A 7 5.21 29.33 -15.85
N SER A 8 6.30 29.99 -15.46
CA SER A 8 6.57 30.30 -14.05
C SER A 8 6.14 31.74 -13.80
N SER A 9 5.00 31.89 -13.12
CA SER A 9 4.50 33.17 -12.63
C SER A 9 5.19 33.54 -11.32
N SER A 10 5.62 34.79 -11.29
CA SER A 10 6.26 35.51 -10.19
C SER A 10 5.51 35.40 -8.87
N SER A 11 6.27 35.28 -7.79
CA SER A 11 5.87 35.78 -6.47
C SER A 11 7.08 36.51 -5.87
N ALA A 12 6.97 37.82 -5.87
CA ALA A 12 7.93 38.74 -5.29
C ALA A 12 8.01 38.49 -3.78
N VAL A 13 9.17 38.08 -3.30
CA VAL A 13 9.48 38.06 -1.87
C VAL A 13 9.84 39.49 -1.49
N SER A 14 8.85 40.16 -0.91
CA SER A 14 8.98 41.41 -0.16
C SER A 14 10.11 41.27 0.87
N SER A 15 11.15 42.06 0.70
CA SER A 15 12.24 42.28 1.66
C SER A 15 11.74 43.17 2.79
N GLY A 16 10.87 42.62 3.64
CA GLY A 16 10.47 43.22 4.91
C GLY A 16 11.63 43.21 5.89
N ARG A 17 12.33 44.34 5.98
CA ARG A 17 13.39 44.64 6.95
C ARG A 17 12.78 44.74 8.35
N PRO A 18 13.14 43.89 9.33
CA PRO A 18 12.76 44.13 10.72
C PRO A 18 13.69 45.20 11.30
N THR A 19 13.15 46.39 11.56
CA THR A 19 13.78 47.41 12.40
C THR A 19 13.78 46.91 13.84
N SER A 20 14.87 46.25 14.24
CA SER A 20 15.18 45.96 15.64
C SER A 20 15.99 47.12 16.21
N GLU A 21 15.30 48.22 16.53
CA GLU A 21 15.74 49.13 17.59
C GLU A 21 15.71 48.36 18.91
N LYS A 22 16.88 47.95 19.41
CA LYS A 22 17.20 47.68 20.83
C LYS A 22 18.54 46.97 20.94
N TYR A 23 19.60 47.70 20.62
CA TYR A 23 20.88 47.48 21.28
C TYR A 23 21.38 48.84 21.69
N GLY A 24 21.22 49.13 22.98
CA GLY A 24 21.90 50.25 23.62
C GLY A 24 23.39 49.98 23.47
N TYR A 25 24.03 50.75 22.59
CA TYR A 25 25.47 50.90 22.59
C TYR A 25 25.82 51.48 23.96
N ALA A 26 26.34 50.64 24.85
CA ALA A 26 27.19 51.15 25.91
C ALA A 26 28.33 51.87 25.20
N GLN A 27 28.32 53.20 25.26
CA GLN A 27 29.44 54.04 24.89
C GLN A 27 30.66 53.53 25.65
N SER A 28 31.49 52.74 25.00
CA SER A 28 32.87 52.58 25.39
C SER A 28 33.51 53.94 25.21
N ASN A 29 33.64 54.70 26.30
CA ASN A 29 34.57 55.81 26.37
C ASN A 29 35.92 55.30 25.83
N PRO A 30 36.49 55.86 24.76
CA PRO A 30 37.90 55.69 24.51
C PRO A 30 38.58 56.49 25.62
N GLY A 31 38.90 55.80 26.73
CA GLY A 31 39.79 56.33 27.75
C GLY A 31 41.01 56.88 27.03
N GLY A 32 41.19 58.20 27.15
CA GLY A 32 42.17 58.94 26.38
C GLY A 32 43.53 58.27 26.43
N PHE A 33 44.07 57.98 25.25
CA PHE A 33 45.50 57.81 25.07
C PHE A 33 46.17 59.11 25.52
N HIS A 34 46.56 59.18 26.79
CA HIS A 34 47.64 60.08 27.19
C HIS A 34 48.92 59.50 26.58
N GLN A 35 49.24 59.95 25.38
CA GLN A 35 50.63 60.00 24.93
C GLN A 35 51.35 60.97 25.87
N SER A 36 51.91 60.43 26.94
CA SER A 36 52.90 61.14 27.73
C SER A 36 54.21 61.14 26.94
N ASN A 37 54.30 62.04 25.96
CA ASN A 37 55.57 62.55 25.46
C ASN A 37 56.25 63.31 26.61
N PHE A 38 56.85 62.59 27.56
CA PHE A 38 57.76 63.21 28.51
C PHE A 38 59.15 63.27 27.89
N SER A 39 59.32 64.39 27.20
CA SER A 39 60.61 65.01 26.92
C SER A 39 61.56 64.84 28.12
N LEU A 40 62.72 64.25 27.83
CA LEU A 40 63.91 64.24 28.68
C LEU A 40 64.49 65.66 28.75
N SER A 41 63.77 66.58 29.39
CA SER A 41 64.28 67.91 29.70
C SER A 41 63.68 68.38 31.02
N MET A 42 64.48 69.13 31.78
CA MET A 42 64.26 69.59 33.16
C MET A 42 64.95 68.74 34.25
N ILE A 43 66.24 68.46 34.04
CA ILE A 43 67.19 68.66 35.15
C ILE A 43 67.23 70.18 35.38
N THR A 44 66.51 70.66 36.39
CA THR A 44 66.66 72.04 36.88
C THR A 44 68.09 72.28 37.33
N PRO A 45 68.76 73.38 36.91
CA PRO A 45 70.09 73.71 37.42
C PRO A 45 70.02 74.20 38.87
N LEU A 46 70.76 73.49 39.73
CA LEU A 46 71.55 73.98 40.87
C LEU A 46 71.04 75.23 41.61
N LYS A 47 70.33 75.00 42.73
CA LYS A 47 70.44 75.92 43.87
C LYS A 47 71.90 75.92 44.31
N ASN A 48 72.50 77.11 44.38
CA ASN A 48 73.83 77.34 44.94
C ASN A 48 74.05 76.47 46.20
N PRO A 49 75.15 75.71 46.29
CA PRO A 49 75.41 74.88 47.46
C PRO A 49 75.75 75.81 48.61
N THR A 50 74.74 76.17 49.40
CA THR A 50 74.99 76.47 50.81
C THR A 50 75.58 75.19 51.37
N HIS A 51 76.88 75.22 51.67
CA HIS A 51 77.63 74.09 52.20
C HIS A 51 76.98 73.64 53.52
N LYS A 52 75.95 72.78 53.41
CA LYS A 52 75.48 72.01 54.55
C LYS A 52 76.57 71.00 54.83
N ASP A 53 77.34 71.24 55.88
CA ASP A 53 78.35 70.32 56.39
C ASP A 53 77.72 69.16 57.16
N SER A 54 76.56 68.69 56.70
CA SER A 54 75.84 67.56 57.26
C SER A 54 75.15 66.71 56.19
N CYS A 55 75.01 65.42 56.46
CA CYS A 55 74.28 64.50 55.59
C CYS A 55 72.79 64.86 55.56
N HIS A 56 72.18 64.98 54.38
CA HIS A 56 70.76 65.33 54.26
C HIS A 56 69.77 64.25 54.76
N ILE A 57 70.25 63.02 55.04
CA ILE A 57 69.42 61.91 55.55
C ILE A 57 69.47 61.83 57.07
N CYS A 58 70.66 61.80 57.67
CA CYS A 58 70.83 61.63 59.12
C CYS A 58 71.37 62.87 59.84
N ASN A 59 71.61 63.97 59.13
CA ASN A 59 72.18 65.22 59.64
C ASN A 59 73.55 65.08 60.35
N CYS A 60 74.27 63.96 60.17
CA CYS A 60 75.60 63.81 60.73
C CYS A 60 76.58 64.81 60.11
N SER A 61 77.40 65.46 60.92
CA SER A 61 78.34 66.46 60.40
C SER A 61 79.52 65.81 59.66
N PHE A 62 79.93 66.41 58.54
CA PHE A 62 81.09 65.96 57.77
C PHE A 62 82.43 66.41 58.37
N SER A 63 82.43 67.42 59.25
CA SER A 63 83.64 67.96 59.88
C SER A 63 84.29 66.98 60.87
N LEU A 64 83.53 66.00 61.38
CA LEU A 64 83.98 65.17 62.50
C LEU A 64 84.55 63.80 62.13
N ILE A 65 84.17 63.12 61.02
CA ILE A 65 84.79 61.82 60.60
C ILE A 65 84.39 61.31 59.18
N ASN A 66 83.58 61.99 58.35
CA ASN A 66 83.07 61.38 57.11
C ASN A 66 83.43 62.15 55.82
N LYS A 67 83.92 61.43 54.80
CA LYS A 67 84.03 61.96 53.42
C LYS A 67 82.63 62.38 52.92
N LYS A 68 82.48 63.65 52.53
CA LYS A 68 81.27 64.19 51.92
C LYS A 68 81.09 63.59 50.52
N LEU A 69 79.96 62.92 50.28
CA LEU A 69 79.58 62.38 48.98
C LEU A 69 78.36 63.16 48.46
N ILE A 70 78.23 63.31 47.15
CA ILE A 70 77.08 63.98 46.54
C ILE A 70 76.18 62.94 45.87
N CYS A 71 74.89 62.98 46.17
CA CYS A 71 73.90 62.14 45.50
C CYS A 71 73.74 62.56 44.05
N LYS A 72 73.90 61.64 43.09
CA LYS A 72 73.64 61.91 41.67
C LYS A 72 72.16 62.20 41.38
N GLY A 73 71.23 61.61 42.16
CA GLY A 73 69.79 61.76 41.95
C GLY A 73 69.25 63.13 42.35
N CYS A 74 69.59 63.62 43.55
CA CYS A 74 69.06 64.87 44.09
C CYS A 74 70.09 66.00 44.26
N GLY A 75 71.39 65.73 44.07
CA GLY A 75 72.47 66.71 44.26
C GLY A 75 72.80 67.04 45.71
N GLU A 76 72.09 66.46 46.69
CA GLU A 76 72.28 66.73 48.11
C GLU A 76 73.46 65.92 48.71
N PRO A 77 74.15 66.46 49.73
CA PRO A 77 75.28 65.80 50.34
C PRO A 77 74.86 64.66 51.28
N MET A 78 75.57 63.54 51.26
CA MET A 78 75.29 62.35 52.05
C MET A 78 76.56 61.74 52.63
N CYS A 79 76.42 61.03 53.76
CA CYS A 79 77.52 60.24 54.31
C CYS A 79 77.59 58.88 53.63
N TYR A 80 78.72 58.18 53.80
CA TYR A 80 78.96 56.87 53.19
C TYR A 80 77.86 55.85 53.52
N MET A 81 77.38 55.86 54.77
CA MET A 81 76.33 54.95 55.26
C MET A 81 74.99 55.10 54.52
N HIS A 82 74.66 56.31 54.06
CA HIS A 82 73.44 56.58 53.30
C HIS A 82 73.73 56.80 51.81
N SER A 83 74.83 56.20 51.35
CA SER A 83 75.24 56.23 49.95
C SER A 83 75.29 54.80 49.42
N SER A 84 74.48 54.55 48.40
CA SER A 84 74.49 53.30 47.65
C SER A 84 75.14 53.54 46.29
N LEU A 85 75.86 52.55 45.76
CA LEU A 85 76.33 52.57 44.38
C LEU A 85 75.15 52.28 43.46
N LEU A 86 75.00 53.06 42.39
CA LEU A 86 73.93 52.87 41.42
C LEU A 86 74.15 51.62 40.56
N ASP A 87 75.42 51.28 40.28
CA ASP A 87 75.82 50.09 39.55
C ASP A 87 77.22 49.65 40.04
N ARG A 88 77.55 48.35 39.95
CA ARG A 88 78.89 47.83 40.28
C ARG A 88 79.98 48.39 39.37
N PHE A 89 79.61 48.87 38.19
CA PHE A 89 80.53 49.42 37.18
C PHE A 89 80.58 50.95 37.15
N ASN A 90 79.58 51.65 37.70
CA ASN A 90 79.58 53.10 37.83
C ASN A 90 79.86 53.51 39.28
N LEU A 91 80.95 54.24 39.52
CA LEU A 91 81.31 54.78 40.85
C LEU A 91 80.35 55.88 41.35
N GLU A 92 79.25 56.11 40.64
CA GLU A 92 78.24 57.10 40.97
C GLU A 92 77.39 56.63 42.15
N ARG A 93 77.25 57.52 43.13
CA ARG A 93 76.52 57.22 44.36
C ARG A 93 75.18 57.94 44.39
N ILE A 94 74.19 57.27 44.95
CA ILE A 94 72.83 57.76 45.14
C ILE A 94 72.46 57.62 46.62
N CYS A 95 71.60 58.52 47.10
CA CYS A 95 71.14 58.47 48.48
C CYS A 95 70.01 57.45 48.64
N ASP A 96 69.80 56.96 49.86
CA ASP A 96 68.80 55.92 50.13
C ASP A 96 67.38 56.36 49.74
N VAL A 97 67.08 57.65 49.86
CA VAL A 97 65.76 58.21 49.46
C VAL A 97 65.54 58.08 47.95
N CYS A 98 66.52 58.49 47.15
CA CYS A 98 66.42 58.40 45.69
C CYS A 98 66.50 56.94 45.22
N MET A 99 67.31 56.10 45.87
CA MET A 99 67.35 54.67 45.59
C MET A 99 65.98 54.02 45.85
N ARG A 100 65.34 54.35 46.98
CA ARG A 100 64.00 53.88 47.31
C ARG A 100 62.96 54.28 46.27
N GLN A 101 63.00 55.51 45.77
CA GLN A 101 62.09 55.98 44.72
C GLN A 101 62.26 55.20 43.41
N ILE A 102 63.50 54.90 43.02
CA ILE A 102 63.78 54.07 41.84
C ILE A 102 63.20 52.67 42.02
N LEU A 103 63.46 52.03 43.16
CA LEU A 103 62.95 50.68 43.45
C LEU A 103 61.41 50.63 43.51
N VAL A 104 60.77 51.65 44.10
CA VAL A 104 59.30 51.74 44.13
C VAL A 104 58.75 51.86 42.72
N LYS A 105 59.32 52.74 41.88
CA LYS A 105 58.87 52.90 40.49
C LYS A 105 59.05 51.62 39.67
N GLN A 106 60.20 50.94 39.81
CA GLN A 106 60.44 49.65 39.15
C GLN A 106 59.39 48.61 39.57
N ALA A 107 59.09 48.51 40.86
CA ALA A 107 58.06 47.60 41.34
C ALA A 107 56.65 47.97 40.84
N GLU A 108 56.32 49.26 40.76
CA GLU A 108 55.06 49.75 40.20
C GLU A 108 54.92 49.40 38.71
N ASP A 109 55.99 49.58 37.93
CA ASP A 109 56.04 49.23 36.50
C ASP A 109 55.88 47.71 36.30
N GLU A 110 56.58 46.87 37.08
CA GLU A 110 56.41 45.42 37.06
C GLU A 110 54.98 44.98 37.40
N ILE A 111 54.37 45.60 38.41
CA ILE A 111 52.97 45.33 38.79
C ILE A 111 52.02 45.75 37.66
N ALA A 112 52.29 46.88 37.00
CA ALA A 112 51.48 47.35 35.88
C ALA A 112 51.54 46.37 34.69
N GLU A 113 52.73 45.85 34.35
CA GLU A 113 52.88 44.84 33.30
C GLU A 113 52.14 43.55 33.63
N VAL A 114 52.24 43.06 34.87
CA VAL A 114 51.50 41.86 35.31
C VAL A 114 50.00 42.10 35.23
N LYS A 115 49.50 43.25 35.71
CA LYS A 115 48.08 43.61 35.61
C LYS A 115 47.60 43.65 34.17
N GLN A 116 48.37 44.24 33.26
CA GLN A 116 48.03 44.30 31.85
C GLN A 116 47.96 42.92 31.22
N ARG A 117 48.93 42.04 31.54
CA ARG A 117 48.93 40.64 31.07
C ARG A 117 47.70 39.89 31.57
N CYS A 118 47.43 39.93 32.88
CA CYS A 118 46.26 39.29 33.47
C CYS A 118 44.94 39.82 32.89
N SER A 119 44.85 41.13 32.64
CA SER A 119 43.67 41.72 32.00
C SER A 119 43.50 41.23 30.56
N GLY A 120 44.60 41.05 29.82
CA GLY A 120 44.58 40.49 28.47
C GLY A 120 44.12 39.03 28.45
N GLU A 121 44.67 38.21 29.34
CA GLU A 121 44.28 36.81 29.50
C GLU A 121 42.80 36.67 29.89
N LEU A 122 42.32 37.51 30.82
CA LEU A 122 40.92 37.51 31.22
C LEU A 122 40.00 37.90 30.06
N SER A 123 40.35 38.93 29.30
CA SER A 123 39.58 39.36 28.12
C SER A 123 39.49 38.24 27.08
N PHE A 124 40.61 37.58 26.77
CA PHE A 124 40.65 36.45 25.85
C PHE A 124 39.79 35.29 26.34
N SER A 125 39.87 34.94 27.63
CA SER A 125 39.08 33.87 28.23
C SER A 125 37.57 34.16 28.16
N VAL A 126 37.16 35.42 28.38
CA VAL A 126 35.76 35.84 28.25
C VAL A 126 35.25 35.68 26.82
N LEU A 127 36.03 36.15 25.83
CA LEU A 127 35.68 36.00 24.41
C LEU A 127 35.60 34.54 23.98
N GLU A 128 36.53 33.70 24.43
CA GLU A 128 36.53 32.27 24.14
C GLU A 128 35.29 31.59 24.76
N ARG A 129 34.93 31.95 26.00
CA ARG A 129 33.71 31.44 26.65
C ARG A 129 32.45 31.85 25.90
N GLU A 130 32.36 33.09 25.44
CA GLU A 130 31.22 33.59 24.67
C GLU A 130 31.06 32.84 23.34
N GLU A 131 32.16 32.63 22.61
CA GLU A 131 32.13 31.88 21.36
C GLU A 131 31.74 30.41 21.58
N LYS A 132 32.33 29.75 22.59
CA LYS A 132 31.95 28.37 22.97
C LYS A 132 30.47 28.29 23.34
N THR A 133 29.96 29.25 24.11
CA THR A 133 28.54 29.31 24.48
C THR A 133 27.64 29.49 23.26
N ARG A 134 28.03 30.34 22.31
CA ARG A 134 27.33 30.54 21.04
C ARG A 134 27.26 29.25 20.22
N LEU A 135 28.37 28.52 20.12
CA LEU A 135 28.43 27.23 19.42
C LEU A 135 27.57 26.16 20.09
N ILE A 136 27.60 26.07 21.42
CA ILE A 136 26.75 25.15 22.19
C ILE A 136 25.27 25.47 21.94
N ASN A 137 24.87 26.74 22.04
CA ASN A 137 23.49 27.15 21.80
C ASN A 137 23.02 26.83 20.38
N LYS A 138 23.88 27.01 19.37
CA LYS A 138 23.61 26.61 17.98
C LYS A 138 23.41 25.10 17.85
N ALA A 139 24.27 24.30 18.48
CA ALA A 139 24.16 22.84 18.47
C ALA A 139 22.89 22.36 19.20
N LEU A 140 22.58 22.91 20.37
CA LEU A 140 21.35 22.62 21.11
C LEU A 140 20.09 22.99 20.31
N GLY A 141 20.12 24.12 19.59
CA GLY A 141 19.03 24.50 18.69
C GLY A 141 18.79 23.48 17.58
N ARG A 142 19.87 22.99 16.95
CA ARG A 142 19.78 21.89 15.95
C ARG A 142 19.26 20.60 16.56
N LEU A 143 19.74 20.23 17.75
CA LEU A 143 19.29 19.02 18.45
C LEU A 143 17.79 19.07 18.79
N ARG A 144 17.28 20.24 19.22
CA ARG A 144 15.85 20.42 19.48
C ARG A 144 15.01 20.25 18.21
N LYS A 145 15.43 20.83 17.08
CA LYS A 145 14.74 20.66 15.79
C LYS A 145 14.68 19.19 15.38
N LEU A 146 15.82 18.50 15.39
CA LEU A 146 15.89 17.07 15.04
C LEU A 146 15.01 16.20 15.97
N ARG A 147 14.91 16.55 17.26
CA ARG A 147 14.02 15.84 18.19
C ARG A 147 12.54 16.04 17.86
N ILE A 148 12.15 17.23 17.43
CA ILE A 148 10.78 17.53 17.00
C ILE A 148 10.47 16.78 15.69
N GLU A 149 11.32 16.93 14.68
CA GLU A 149 11.18 16.23 13.39
C GLU A 149 11.08 14.71 13.57
N LYS A 150 11.91 14.13 14.45
CA LYS A 150 11.84 12.70 14.78
C LYS A 150 10.48 12.31 15.38
N LYS A 151 9.92 13.12 16.30
CA LYS A 151 8.62 12.85 16.90
C LYS A 151 7.50 12.92 15.87
N ASP A 152 7.51 13.95 15.02
CA ASP A 152 6.52 14.14 13.96
C ASP A 152 6.54 12.98 12.95
N LEU A 153 7.74 12.52 12.58
CA LEU A 153 7.91 11.35 11.72
C LEU A 153 7.37 10.06 12.36
N ILE A 154 7.67 9.83 13.64
CA ILE A 154 7.14 8.67 14.37
C ILE A 154 5.61 8.69 14.40
N GLU A 155 5.01 9.84 14.68
CA GLU A 155 3.56 9.97 14.72
C GLU A 155 2.93 9.77 13.34
N LYS A 156 3.56 10.30 12.28
CA LYS A 156 3.13 10.09 10.90
C LYS A 156 3.16 8.60 10.53
N PHE A 157 4.26 7.91 10.79
CA PHE A 157 4.38 6.48 10.48
C PHE A 157 3.40 5.64 11.31
N LYS A 158 3.16 5.99 12.58
CA LYS A 158 2.15 5.30 13.40
C LYS A 158 0.74 5.43 12.80
N LYS A 159 0.37 6.62 12.31
CA LYS A 159 -0.92 6.84 11.63
C LYS A 159 -1.02 6.07 10.32
N GLU A 160 0.05 6.03 9.52
CA GLU A 160 0.10 5.26 8.27
C GLU A 160 0.03 3.75 8.52
N GLU A 161 0.72 3.25 9.56
CA GLU A 161 0.66 1.85 9.99
C GLU A 161 -0.76 1.47 10.41
N GLU A 162 -1.43 2.29 11.23
CA GLU A 162 -2.80 2.03 11.67
C GLU A 162 -3.78 2.05 10.49
N LYS A 163 -3.63 2.97 9.54
CA LYS A 163 -4.42 3.00 8.31
C LYS A 163 -4.21 1.73 7.48
N SER A 164 -2.97 1.29 7.34
CA SER A 164 -2.62 0.08 6.60
C SER A 164 -3.19 -1.17 7.26
N LYS A 165 -3.14 -1.26 8.60
CA LYS A 165 -3.77 -2.34 9.37
C LYS A 165 -5.28 -2.39 9.17
N LYS A 166 -5.96 -1.24 9.21
CA LYS A 166 -7.41 -1.16 8.95
C LYS A 166 -7.74 -1.61 7.53
N SER A 167 -6.97 -1.16 6.53
CA SER A 167 -7.16 -1.59 5.15
C SER A 167 -6.94 -3.09 4.97
N LEU A 168 -5.92 -3.66 5.61
CA LEU A 168 -5.64 -5.09 5.56
C LEU A 168 -6.75 -5.89 6.22
N GLN A 169 -7.31 -5.42 7.33
CA GLN A 169 -8.44 -6.06 7.99
C GLN A 169 -9.66 -6.10 7.07
N LEU A 170 -10.00 -4.98 6.41
CA LEU A 170 -11.12 -4.93 5.47
C LEU A 170 -10.96 -5.94 4.33
N VAL A 171 -9.77 -6.01 3.73
CA VAL A 171 -9.48 -7.01 2.68
C VAL A 171 -9.55 -8.42 3.22
N SER A 172 -9.04 -8.67 4.43
CA SER A 172 -9.11 -9.99 5.07
C SER A 172 -10.56 -10.42 5.32
N ASP A 173 -11.42 -9.51 5.76
CA ASP A 173 -12.84 -9.78 5.99
C ASP A 173 -13.57 -10.06 4.67
N GLU A 174 -13.24 -9.31 3.61
CA GLU A 174 -13.80 -9.53 2.27
C GLU A 174 -13.35 -10.86 1.66
N VAL A 175 -12.06 -11.21 1.78
CA VAL A 175 -11.53 -12.52 1.35
C VAL A 175 -12.22 -13.65 2.10
N LYS A 176 -12.44 -13.50 3.42
CA LYS A 176 -13.16 -14.49 4.22
C LYS A 176 -14.60 -14.67 3.72
N LYS A 177 -15.30 -13.59 3.42
CA LYS A 177 -16.66 -13.63 2.87
C LYS A 177 -16.69 -14.34 1.51
N ILE A 178 -15.77 -14.00 0.60
CA ILE A 178 -15.66 -14.67 -0.70
C ILE A 178 -15.37 -16.17 -0.53
N GLN A 179 -14.52 -16.53 0.43
CA GLN A 179 -14.21 -17.93 0.72
C GLN A 179 -15.46 -18.68 1.21
N GLU A 180 -16.25 -18.08 2.09
CA GLU A 180 -17.52 -18.64 2.56
C GLU A 180 -18.52 -18.83 1.40
N GLU A 181 -18.63 -17.86 0.48
CA GLU A 181 -19.45 -17.97 -0.73
C GLU A 181 -18.97 -19.10 -1.65
N ILE A 182 -17.67 -19.23 -1.88
CA ILE A 182 -17.08 -20.32 -2.68
C ILE A 182 -17.43 -21.69 -2.07
N ASP A 183 -17.33 -21.83 -0.75
CA ASP A 183 -17.61 -23.09 -0.08
C ASP A 183 -19.11 -23.43 -0.11
N GLU A 184 -19.99 -22.44 -0.11
CA GLU A 184 -21.42 -22.63 -0.33
C GLU A 184 -21.71 -23.11 -1.76
N TYR A 185 -21.13 -22.47 -2.78
CA TYR A 185 -21.29 -22.92 -4.17
C TYR A 185 -20.73 -24.33 -4.40
N ARG A 186 -19.63 -24.70 -3.73
CA ARG A 186 -19.09 -26.07 -3.78
C ARG A 186 -20.09 -27.09 -3.23
N LYS A 187 -20.78 -26.79 -2.12
CA LYS A 187 -21.83 -27.67 -1.58
C LYS A 187 -23.01 -27.80 -2.53
N GLN A 188 -23.47 -26.70 -3.10
CA GLN A 188 -24.58 -26.71 -4.06
C GLN A 188 -24.23 -27.54 -5.31
N LEU A 189 -23.01 -27.39 -5.84
CA LEU A 189 -22.54 -28.18 -6.97
C LEU A 189 -22.49 -29.68 -6.66
N GLU A 190 -22.08 -30.05 -5.44
CA GLU A 190 -22.05 -31.45 -5.01
C GLU A 190 -23.45 -32.05 -4.91
N VAL A 191 -24.44 -31.28 -4.42
CA VAL A 191 -25.85 -31.69 -4.41
C VAL A 191 -26.35 -31.86 -5.85
N GLN A 192 -26.11 -30.89 -6.72
CA GLN A 192 -26.55 -30.94 -8.11
C GLN A 192 -25.96 -32.15 -8.86
N LYS A 193 -24.67 -32.47 -8.66
CA LYS A 193 -24.05 -33.66 -9.25
C LYS A 193 -24.75 -34.96 -8.83
N LYS A 194 -25.15 -35.06 -7.56
CA LYS A 194 -25.88 -36.23 -7.05
C LYS A 194 -27.28 -36.32 -7.65
N GLU A 195 -27.98 -35.20 -7.78
CA GLU A 195 -29.29 -35.14 -8.43
C GLU A 195 -29.22 -35.48 -9.91
N GLU A 196 -28.23 -34.93 -10.64
CA GLU A 196 -27.97 -35.23 -12.05
C GLU A 196 -27.67 -36.73 -12.24
N HIS A 197 -26.82 -37.31 -11.39
CA HIS A 197 -26.54 -38.73 -11.41
C HIS A 197 -27.80 -39.58 -11.18
N HIS A 198 -28.60 -39.23 -10.16
CA HIS A 198 -29.84 -39.94 -9.87
C HIS A 198 -30.86 -39.83 -11.01
N ASN A 199 -30.98 -38.66 -11.64
CA ASN A 199 -31.82 -38.45 -12.81
C ASN A 199 -31.35 -39.29 -14.01
N TRP A 200 -30.04 -39.34 -14.22
CA TRP A 200 -29.45 -40.17 -15.28
C TRP A 200 -29.73 -41.65 -15.05
N GLU A 201 -29.60 -42.16 -13.83
CA GLU A 201 -29.95 -43.55 -13.48
C GLU A 201 -31.43 -43.85 -13.76
N ARG A 202 -32.34 -42.96 -13.35
CA ARG A 202 -33.77 -43.11 -13.65
C ARG A 202 -34.05 -43.12 -15.15
N MET A 203 -33.43 -42.23 -15.90
CA MET A 203 -33.60 -42.17 -17.35
C MET A 203 -33.07 -43.43 -18.03
N LYS A 204 -31.93 -43.97 -17.56
CA LYS A 204 -31.37 -45.24 -18.04
C LYS A 204 -32.36 -46.39 -17.84
N MET A 205 -32.94 -46.52 -16.64
CA MET A 205 -33.97 -47.54 -16.36
C MET A 205 -35.18 -47.39 -17.29
N THR A 206 -35.69 -46.17 -17.48
CA THR A 206 -36.82 -45.92 -18.39
C THR A 206 -36.51 -46.30 -19.84
N VAL A 207 -35.28 -46.06 -20.30
CA VAL A 207 -34.84 -46.46 -21.65
C VAL A 207 -34.76 -47.98 -21.77
N GLU A 208 -34.24 -48.67 -20.74
CA GLU A 208 -34.23 -50.13 -20.69
C GLU A 208 -35.66 -50.71 -20.73
N ASP A 209 -36.60 -50.14 -19.95
CA ASP A 209 -38.02 -50.52 -19.95
C ASP A 209 -38.69 -50.28 -21.31
N GLN A 210 -38.43 -49.12 -21.93
CA GLN A 210 -38.93 -48.80 -23.28
C GLN A 210 -38.42 -49.80 -24.32
N ASN A 211 -37.14 -50.15 -24.27
CA ASN A 211 -36.57 -51.13 -25.19
C ASN A 211 -37.18 -52.53 -24.98
N ALA A 212 -37.43 -52.93 -23.74
CA ALA A 212 -38.11 -54.19 -23.43
C ALA A 212 -39.55 -54.21 -23.98
N LEU A 213 -40.30 -53.13 -23.77
CA LEU A 213 -41.66 -52.95 -24.29
C LEU A 213 -41.69 -52.97 -25.82
N LEU A 214 -40.78 -52.25 -26.49
CA LEU A 214 -40.69 -52.25 -27.96
C LEU A 214 -40.45 -53.65 -28.51
N HIS A 215 -39.59 -54.43 -27.88
CA HIS A 215 -39.34 -55.81 -28.26
C HIS A 215 -40.57 -56.71 -28.03
N GLU A 216 -41.32 -56.50 -26.95
CA GLU A 216 -42.57 -57.24 -26.70
C GLU A 216 -43.68 -56.88 -27.70
N VAL A 217 -43.81 -55.60 -28.04
CA VAL A 217 -44.73 -55.14 -29.10
C VAL A 217 -44.36 -55.78 -30.42
N SER A 218 -43.08 -55.77 -30.81
CA SER A 218 -42.63 -56.41 -32.05
C SER A 218 -42.97 -57.91 -32.09
N LYS A 219 -42.77 -58.64 -30.98
CA LYS A 219 -43.19 -60.05 -30.87
C LYS A 219 -44.70 -60.23 -31.05
N LYS A 220 -45.51 -59.34 -30.46
CA LYS A 220 -46.97 -59.38 -30.59
C LYS A 220 -47.43 -59.05 -32.00
N GLU A 221 -46.78 -58.12 -32.69
CA GLU A 221 -47.06 -57.81 -34.09
C GLU A 221 -46.78 -59.00 -35.01
N VAL A 222 -45.64 -59.69 -34.81
CA VAL A 222 -45.33 -60.93 -35.54
C VAL A 222 -46.38 -62.01 -35.28
N LEU A 223 -46.73 -62.25 -34.01
CA LEU A 223 -47.78 -63.20 -33.65
C LEU A 223 -49.14 -62.83 -34.28
N ASN A 224 -49.48 -61.54 -34.28
CA ASN A 224 -50.73 -61.06 -34.87
C ASN A 224 -50.75 -61.30 -36.39
N TYR A 225 -49.64 -61.02 -37.07
CA TYR A 225 -49.51 -61.31 -38.50
C TYR A 225 -49.62 -62.80 -38.82
N GLU A 226 -49.00 -63.67 -38.00
CA GLU A 226 -49.13 -65.12 -38.12
C GLU A 226 -50.58 -65.59 -37.90
N LEU A 227 -51.27 -65.03 -36.90
CA LEU A 227 -52.67 -65.33 -36.61
C LEU A 227 -53.60 -64.85 -37.73
N GLU A 228 -53.42 -63.63 -38.22
CA GLU A 228 -54.16 -63.08 -39.37
C GLU A 228 -53.98 -63.97 -40.61
N SER A 229 -52.74 -64.37 -40.91
CA SER A 229 -52.45 -65.30 -42.01
C SER A 229 -53.12 -66.67 -41.82
N ASN A 230 -53.15 -67.20 -40.60
CA ASN A 230 -53.82 -68.46 -40.29
C ASN A 230 -55.35 -68.34 -40.43
N VAL A 231 -55.94 -67.21 -40.03
CA VAL A 231 -57.36 -66.91 -40.27
C VAL A 231 -57.64 -66.84 -41.77
N ASP A 232 -56.81 -66.15 -42.55
CA ASP A 232 -56.94 -66.10 -44.01
C ASP A 232 -56.85 -67.48 -44.66
N ASN A 233 -55.90 -68.31 -44.22
CA ASN A 233 -55.76 -69.68 -44.72
C ASN A 233 -56.99 -70.53 -44.36
N ARG A 234 -57.45 -70.49 -43.11
CA ARG A 234 -58.68 -71.19 -42.69
C ARG A 234 -59.92 -70.69 -43.45
N THR A 235 -59.98 -69.41 -43.77
CA THR A 235 -61.08 -68.82 -44.54
C THR A 235 -61.05 -69.33 -45.99
N LYS A 236 -59.87 -69.42 -46.61
CA LYS A 236 -59.68 -70.04 -47.93
C LYS A 236 -60.02 -71.53 -47.91
N ASP A 237 -59.57 -72.27 -46.89
CA ASP A 237 -59.88 -73.69 -46.71
C ASP A 237 -61.39 -73.91 -46.56
N ALA A 238 -62.07 -73.09 -45.74
CA ALA A 238 -63.52 -73.14 -45.59
C ALA A 238 -64.25 -72.83 -46.91
N GLN A 239 -63.77 -71.86 -47.70
CA GLN A 239 -64.30 -71.56 -49.02
C GLN A 239 -64.07 -72.70 -50.04
N GLN A 240 -62.94 -73.41 -49.96
CA GLN A 240 -62.63 -74.54 -50.83
C GLN A 240 -63.38 -75.82 -50.45
N CYS A 241 -63.57 -76.08 -49.15
CA CYS A 241 -64.32 -77.24 -48.66
C CYS A 241 -65.84 -77.06 -48.74
N LEU A 242 -66.33 -75.82 -48.86
CA LEU A 242 -67.70 -75.58 -49.30
C LEU A 242 -67.78 -75.85 -50.80
N GLU A 243 -68.04 -77.11 -51.16
CA GLU A 243 -68.47 -77.48 -52.51
C GLU A 243 -69.85 -76.87 -52.79
N LEU A 244 -69.89 -75.55 -52.99
CA LEU A 244 -71.06 -74.77 -53.34
C LEU A 244 -71.74 -75.35 -54.59
N ASN A 245 -70.96 -75.97 -55.48
CA ASN A 245 -71.47 -76.71 -56.64
C ASN A 245 -72.27 -77.97 -56.26
N VAL A 246 -71.90 -78.68 -55.20
CA VAL A 246 -72.64 -79.85 -54.70
C VAL A 246 -73.87 -79.42 -53.90
N LEU A 247 -73.76 -78.40 -53.05
CA LEU A 247 -74.92 -77.81 -52.38
C LEU A 247 -75.93 -77.24 -53.39
N LYS A 248 -75.46 -76.53 -54.41
CA LYS A 248 -76.29 -76.00 -55.51
C LYS A 248 -76.92 -77.14 -56.33
N LYS A 249 -76.19 -78.22 -56.61
CA LYS A 249 -76.75 -79.44 -57.25
C LYS A 249 -77.84 -80.08 -56.39
N GLN A 250 -77.61 -80.27 -55.10
CA GLN A 250 -78.60 -80.85 -54.19
C GLN A 250 -79.85 -79.97 -54.06
N LEU A 251 -79.68 -78.65 -53.93
CA LEU A 251 -80.79 -77.71 -53.91
C LEU A 251 -81.55 -77.72 -55.25
N CYS A 252 -80.87 -77.75 -56.39
CA CYS A 252 -81.52 -77.92 -57.69
C CYS A 252 -82.29 -79.24 -57.79
N ILE A 253 -81.75 -80.34 -57.28
CA ILE A 253 -82.44 -81.64 -57.24
C ILE A 253 -83.70 -81.55 -56.38
N ILE A 254 -83.62 -80.94 -55.19
CA ILE A 254 -84.76 -80.74 -54.29
C ILE A 254 -85.83 -79.87 -54.97
N CYS A 255 -85.43 -78.74 -55.56
CA CYS A 255 -86.34 -77.84 -56.28
C CYS A 255 -87.01 -78.54 -57.47
N ASN A 256 -86.25 -79.27 -58.29
CA ASN A 256 -86.80 -80.03 -59.41
C ASN A 256 -87.75 -81.14 -58.94
N ASN A 257 -87.43 -81.83 -57.84
CA ASN A 257 -88.30 -82.86 -57.27
C ASN A 257 -89.58 -82.26 -56.67
N ALA A 258 -89.50 -81.08 -56.05
CA ALA A 258 -90.68 -80.35 -55.57
C ALA A 258 -91.56 -79.93 -56.75
N LEU A 259 -90.95 -79.39 -57.82
CA LEU A 259 -91.65 -79.02 -59.05
C LEU A 259 -92.31 -80.22 -59.73
N ALA A 260 -91.60 -81.36 -59.82
CA ALA A 260 -92.09 -82.60 -60.41
C ALA A 260 -93.23 -83.24 -59.60
N LYS A 261 -93.27 -83.03 -58.28
CA LYS A 261 -94.39 -83.44 -57.42
C LYS A 261 -95.59 -82.49 -57.51
N SER A 262 -95.37 -81.20 -57.76
CA SER A 262 -96.44 -80.21 -57.89
C SER A 262 -97.03 -80.11 -59.30
N LEU A 263 -96.27 -80.45 -60.34
CA LEU A 263 -96.68 -80.39 -61.75
C LEU A 263 -97.93 -81.24 -62.08
N PRO A 264 -98.07 -82.49 -61.58
CA PRO A 264 -99.29 -83.26 -61.78
C PRO A 264 -100.52 -82.59 -61.14
N HIS A 265 -100.35 -82.00 -59.94
CA HIS A 265 -101.44 -81.33 -59.23
C HIS A 265 -101.87 -79.98 -59.84
N MET A 266 -100.97 -79.26 -60.54
CA MET A 266 -101.34 -77.98 -61.16
C MET A 266 -102.07 -78.11 -62.51
N PHE A 267 -102.06 -79.29 -63.14
CA PHE A 267 -102.66 -79.51 -64.47
C PHE A 267 -103.79 -80.54 -64.50
N ASP A 268 -104.14 -81.16 -63.37
CA ASP A 268 -105.21 -82.18 -63.28
C ASP A 268 -106.64 -81.61 -63.11
N GLU A 269 -106.83 -80.29 -62.93
CA GLU A 269 -108.16 -79.68 -62.81
C GLU A 269 -108.71 -79.02 -64.09
N ILE A 270 -108.05 -79.13 -65.24
CA ILE A 270 -108.59 -78.63 -66.52
C ILE A 270 -108.64 -79.75 -67.57
N SER A 271 -109.71 -80.54 -67.47
CA SER A 271 -110.21 -81.44 -68.52
C SER A 271 -111.34 -80.74 -69.31
N PRO A 272 -111.75 -81.17 -70.52
CA PRO A 272 -111.16 -82.12 -71.47
C PRO A 272 -110.97 -81.51 -72.88
N GLN A 273 -110.08 -82.06 -73.70
CA GLN A 273 -110.45 -82.61 -75.01
C GLN A 273 -109.24 -83.25 -75.72
N LYS A 274 -109.58 -84.28 -76.50
CA LYS A 274 -108.71 -85.17 -77.29
C LYS A 274 -107.61 -84.43 -78.07
N LYS A 275 -106.35 -84.87 -77.92
CA LYS A 275 -105.43 -85.32 -78.99
C LYS A 275 -104.02 -85.64 -78.46
N SER A 276 -103.45 -86.71 -79.02
CA SER A 276 -102.03 -87.04 -79.22
C SER A 276 -101.04 -86.79 -78.06
N LYS A 277 -100.56 -87.86 -77.42
CA LYS A 277 -99.44 -87.82 -76.45
C LYS A 277 -98.33 -88.78 -76.89
N SER A 278 -97.28 -88.24 -77.51
CA SER A 278 -95.95 -88.88 -77.47
C SER A 278 -94.76 -87.91 -77.63
N GLN A 279 -94.93 -86.60 -77.80
CA GLN A 279 -93.76 -85.71 -78.03
C GLN A 279 -93.67 -84.47 -77.12
N ARG A 280 -94.67 -84.15 -76.28
CA ARG A 280 -94.66 -82.91 -75.47
C ARG A 280 -93.87 -82.95 -74.17
N LEU A 281 -93.39 -84.12 -73.73
CA LEU A 281 -92.72 -84.25 -72.43
C LEU A 281 -91.22 -83.89 -72.45
N GLN A 282 -90.60 -83.76 -73.63
CA GLN A 282 -89.16 -83.41 -73.71
C GLN A 282 -88.89 -81.90 -73.88
N GLU A 283 -89.85 -81.10 -74.37
CA GLU A 283 -89.62 -79.66 -74.59
C GLU A 283 -89.82 -78.80 -73.33
N ILE A 284 -90.79 -79.13 -72.46
CA ILE A 284 -91.12 -78.27 -71.31
C ILE A 284 -90.02 -78.29 -70.22
N THR A 285 -89.27 -79.39 -70.09
CA THR A 285 -88.14 -79.47 -69.15
C THR A 285 -86.92 -78.67 -69.57
N LYS A 286 -86.81 -78.22 -70.83
CA LYS A 286 -85.69 -77.37 -71.28
C LYS A 286 -85.90 -75.88 -70.98
N ASP A 287 -87.14 -75.41 -70.86
CA ASP A 287 -87.43 -73.97 -70.79
C ASP A 287 -87.67 -73.41 -69.37
N VAL A 288 -87.80 -74.26 -68.34
CA VAL A 288 -88.07 -73.81 -66.96
C VAL A 288 -86.82 -73.67 -66.09
N CYS A 289 -85.71 -74.32 -66.45
CA CYS A 289 -84.44 -74.19 -65.72
C CYS A 289 -83.40 -73.40 -66.53
N LYS A 290 -83.36 -72.08 -66.34
CA LYS A 290 -82.26 -71.20 -66.80
C LYS A 290 -81.06 -71.21 -65.85
N CYS A 291 -80.76 -72.33 -65.19
CA CYS A 291 -79.44 -72.50 -64.57
C CYS A 291 -78.47 -72.89 -65.67
N SER A 292 -77.93 -71.90 -66.39
CA SER A 292 -76.76 -72.10 -67.22
C SER A 292 -75.64 -72.68 -66.35
N LEU A 293 -75.25 -73.92 -66.62
CA LEU A 293 -73.99 -74.48 -66.15
C LEU A 293 -72.86 -73.82 -66.96
N PHE A 294 -72.46 -72.64 -66.51
CA PHE A 294 -71.13 -72.05 -66.63
C PHE A 294 -70.86 -71.26 -65.34
#